data_AF-A0A9D1UEX2-F1
#
_entry.id   AF-A0A9D1UEX2-F1
#
_cell.length_a   1.000
_cell.length_b   1.000
_cell.length_c   1.000
_cell.angle_alpha   90.00
_cell.angle_beta   90.00
_cell.angle_gamma   90.00
#
_symmetry.space_group_name_H-M   'P 1'
#
loop_
_entity.id
_entity.type
_entity.pdbx_description
1 polymer ?
#
loop_
_entity_poly.entity_id
_entity_poly.type
_entity_poly.pdbx_seq_one_letter_code
_entity_poly.pdbx_strand_id
1 'polypeptide(L)'
;MKTEHKIDKEVVWMKCQFCNKENVNRVFYINWMGNIYQVPVCEECLRKMWSQAAAAGKTEEFKNYTGWWPGQPDPRHLGDKAFPDLAVEGLVRRRKLAALRVRLSEAAKLEHYEEAARLRDDIAKIEQEVCTHGN
;
A
#
# COMPACT_ATOMS: atom_id res chain seq x y z
N MET A 1 7.42 38.66 2.49
CA MET A 1 6.67 37.59 1.78
C MET A 1 7.54 36.34 1.65
N LYS A 2 7.43 35.42 2.61
CA LYS A 2 7.70 33.98 2.42
C LYS A 2 6.81 33.25 3.43
N THR A 3 5.64 32.82 2.96
CA THR A 3 4.72 31.94 3.69
C THR A 3 5.30 30.54 3.67
N GLU A 4 6.05 30.18 4.71
CA GLU A 4 6.41 28.79 4.99
C GLU A 4 5.12 28.01 5.23
N HIS A 5 4.77 27.17 4.27
CA HIS A 5 3.70 26.20 4.41
C HIS A 5 4.16 25.16 5.43
N LYS A 6 3.75 25.36 6.69
CA LYS A 6 3.69 24.29 7.68
C LYS A 6 2.74 23.24 7.13
N ILE A 7 3.30 22.22 6.48
CA ILE A 7 2.63 20.94 6.37
C ILE A 7 2.76 20.33 7.77
N ASP A 8 1.85 20.73 8.66
CA ASP A 8 1.63 20.04 9.91
C ASP A 8 1.14 18.64 9.51
N LYS A 9 2.10 17.71 9.41
CA LYS A 9 1.81 16.27 9.38
C LYS A 9 1.09 16.00 10.69
N GLU A 10 -0.22 16.00 10.62
CA GLU A 10 -1.14 15.55 11.64
C GLU A 10 -0.81 14.07 11.91
N VAL A 11 0.19 13.85 12.77
CA VAL A 11 0.41 12.57 13.43
C VAL A 11 -0.80 12.42 14.34
N VAL A 12 -1.90 11.93 13.77
CA VAL A 12 -3.11 11.61 14.51
C VAL A 12 -2.66 10.67 15.62
N TRP A 13 -2.77 11.15 16.85
CA TRP A 13 -2.62 10.37 18.07
C TRP A 13 -3.66 9.24 18.06
N MET A 14 -3.36 8.16 17.34
CA MET A 14 -4.21 6.99 17.28
C MET A 14 -3.96 6.20 18.56
N LYS A 15 -4.83 6.41 19.55
CA LYS A 15 -4.87 5.63 20.78
C LYS A 15 -5.61 4.34 20.52
N CYS A 16 -5.17 3.24 21.11
CA CYS A 16 -5.89 1.98 21.02
C CYS A 16 -7.30 2.14 21.60
N GLN A 17 -8.35 1.82 20.85
CA GLN A 17 -9.74 1.88 21.30
C GLN A 17 -10.01 0.98 22.53
N PHE A 18 -9.20 -0.07 22.71
CA PHE A 18 -9.40 -1.08 23.76
C PHE A 18 -8.57 -0.85 25.02
N CYS A 19 -7.39 -0.25 24.92
CA CYS A 19 -6.50 -0.07 26.07
C CYS A 19 -5.92 1.34 26.22
N ASN A 20 -6.32 2.29 25.36
CA ASN A 20 -5.87 3.68 25.32
C ASN A 20 -4.35 3.89 25.17
N LYS A 21 -3.60 2.83 24.81
CA LYS A 21 -2.16 2.92 24.51
C LYS A 21 -1.94 3.86 23.33
N GLU A 22 -1.00 4.79 23.46
CA GLU A 22 -0.67 5.77 22.44
C GLU A 22 0.23 5.16 21.34
N ASN A 23 0.40 5.89 20.22
CA ASN A 23 1.24 5.51 19.09
C ASN A 23 0.85 4.18 18.43
N VAL A 24 -0.45 3.94 18.28
CA VAL A 24 -0.92 2.76 17.55
C VAL A 24 -0.75 2.99 16.05
N ASN A 25 -0.07 2.06 15.39
CA ASN A 25 0.17 2.05 13.95
C ASN A 25 -0.83 1.18 13.17
N ARG A 26 -1.70 0.43 13.86
CA ARG A 26 -2.69 -0.47 13.26
C ARG A 26 -4.10 0.11 13.39
N VAL A 27 -4.74 0.35 12.25
CA VAL A 27 -6.13 0.79 12.14
C VAL A 27 -6.88 -0.19 11.26
N PHE A 28 -8.05 -0.64 11.72
CA PHE A 28 -8.95 -1.40 10.87
C PHE A 28 -10.20 -0.58 10.53
N TYR A 29 -10.76 -0.88 9.38
CA TYR A 29 -11.94 -0.23 8.84
C TYR A 29 -13.11 -1.20 8.92
N ILE A 30 -14.13 -0.85 9.69
CA ILE A 30 -15.34 -1.66 9.80
C ILE A 30 -16.46 -0.97 9.03
N ASN A 31 -17.14 -1.70 8.15
CA ASN A 31 -18.37 -1.22 7.54
C ASN A 31 -19.54 -1.62 8.44
N TRP A 32 -20.16 -0.64 9.08
CA TRP A 32 -21.34 -0.83 9.87
C TRP A 32 -22.49 0.00 9.28
N MET A 33 -23.49 -0.69 8.74
CA MET A 33 -24.68 -0.08 8.12
C MET A 33 -24.36 0.94 7.00
N GLY A 34 -23.30 0.71 6.22
CA GLY A 34 -22.89 1.61 5.13
C GLY A 34 -21.94 2.73 5.57
N ASN A 35 -21.66 2.86 6.88
CA ASN A 35 -20.68 3.79 7.41
C ASN A 35 -19.37 3.07 7.71
N ILE A 36 -18.26 3.65 7.26
CA ILE A 36 -16.92 3.12 7.51
C ILE A 36 -16.38 3.76 8.79
N TYR A 37 -16.11 2.93 9.81
CA TYR A 37 -15.50 3.37 11.06
C TYR A 37 -14.03 2.94 11.13
N GLN A 38 -13.17 3.86 11.55
CA GLN A 38 -11.76 3.60 11.84
C GLN A 38 -11.62 3.18 13.31
N VAL A 39 -11.02 2.02 13.54
CA VAL A 39 -10.77 1.54 14.90
C VAL A 39 -9.27 1.29 15.06
N PRO A 40 -8.54 2.21 15.70
CA PRO A 40 -7.13 2.03 16.03
C PRO A 40 -6.97 1.00 17.15
N VAL A 41 -6.15 -0.04 16.95
CA VAL A 41 -5.94 -1.12 17.95
C VAL A 41 -4.50 -1.58 18.02
N CYS A 42 -3.96 -1.68 19.24
CA CYS A 42 -2.60 -2.17 19.44
C CYS A 42 -2.48 -3.68 19.21
N GLU A 43 -1.27 -4.15 18.92
CA GLU A 43 -0.95 -5.56 18.71
C GLU A 43 -1.42 -6.48 19.84
N GLU A 44 -1.25 -6.06 21.09
CA GLU A 44 -1.62 -6.85 22.26
C GLU A 44 -3.14 -7.08 22.33
N CYS A 45 -3.93 -6.03 22.12
CA CYS A 45 -5.39 -6.12 22.09
C CYS A 45 -5.87 -6.96 20.91
N LEU A 46 -5.24 -6.80 19.75
CA LEU A 46 -5.58 -7.55 18.55
C LEU A 46 -5.32 -9.06 18.73
N ARG A 47 -4.20 -9.44 19.35
CA ARG A 47 -3.91 -10.84 19.72
C ARG A 47 -4.93 -11.41 20.71
N LYS A 48 -5.38 -10.62 21.69
CA LYS A 48 -6.43 -11.03 22.63
C LYS A 48 -7.76 -11.27 21.92
N MET A 49 -8.16 -10.37 21.03
CA MET A 49 -9.38 -10.52 20.23
C MET A 49 -9.32 -11.78 19.36
N TRP A 50 -8.18 -12.06 18.73
CA TRP A 50 -8.00 -13.30 17.98
C TRP A 50 -8.08 -14.54 18.87
N SER A 51 -7.45 -14.54 20.04
CA SER A 51 -7.53 -15.66 20.99
C SER A 51 -8.98 -15.96 21.38
N GLN A 52 -9.78 -14.91 21.63
CA GLN A 52 -11.21 -15.05 21.91
C GLN A 52 -12.00 -15.57 20.72
N ALA A 53 -11.74 -15.07 19.50
CA ALA A 53 -12.36 -15.56 18.28
C ALA A 53 -12.00 -17.03 18.00
N ALA A 54 -10.75 -17.43 18.27
CA ALA A 54 -10.28 -18.80 18.17
C ALA A 54 -10.96 -19.72 19.17
N ALA A 55 -11.05 -19.30 20.44
CA ALA A 55 -11.77 -20.04 21.49
C ALA A 55 -13.27 -20.19 21.17
N ALA A 56 -13.87 -19.19 20.51
CA ALA A 56 -15.28 -19.22 20.11
C ALA A 56 -15.53 -19.96 18.78
N GLY A 57 -14.50 -20.46 18.09
CA GLY A 57 -14.64 -21.07 16.77
C GLY A 57 -14.98 -20.08 15.64
N LYS A 58 -14.88 -18.77 15.89
CA LYS A 58 -15.26 -17.67 14.98
C LYS A 58 -14.07 -17.05 14.24
N THR A 59 -13.03 -17.84 13.99
CA THR A 59 -11.80 -17.33 13.35
C THR A 59 -12.07 -16.83 11.93
N GLU A 60 -12.94 -17.48 11.17
CA GLU A 60 -13.26 -17.10 9.79
C GLU A 60 -14.01 -15.76 9.72
N GLU A 61 -14.99 -15.57 10.61
CA GLU A 61 -15.73 -14.30 10.76
C GLU A 61 -14.77 -13.16 11.13
N PHE A 62 -13.85 -13.43 12.05
CA PHE A 62 -12.84 -12.46 12.47
C PHE A 62 -11.90 -12.07 11.33
N LYS A 63 -11.44 -13.04 10.52
CA LYS A 63 -10.61 -12.77 9.34
C LYS A 63 -11.36 -11.91 8.32
N ASN A 64 -12.61 -12.25 8.03
CA ASN A 64 -13.43 -11.51 7.08
C ASN A 64 -13.70 -10.07 7.52
N TYR A 65 -13.87 -9.86 8.83
CA TYR A 65 -14.18 -8.54 9.38
C TYR A 65 -12.96 -7.64 9.57
N THR A 66 -11.83 -8.20 10.01
CA THR A 66 -10.64 -7.42 10.39
C THR A 66 -9.53 -7.45 9.34
N GLY A 67 -9.54 -8.44 8.45
CA GLY A 67 -8.44 -8.69 7.52
C GLY A 67 -7.12 -9.10 8.20
N TRP A 68 -7.14 -9.46 9.49
CA TRP A 68 -5.94 -9.76 10.28
C TRP A 68 -6.03 -11.12 10.99
N TRP A 69 -4.89 -11.84 11.03
CA TRP A 69 -4.71 -13.04 11.85
C TRP A 69 -3.22 -13.28 12.17
N PRO A 70 -2.89 -14.01 13.25
CA PRO A 70 -1.51 -14.32 13.60
C PRO A 70 -0.80 -15.10 12.49
N GLY A 71 0.40 -14.66 12.13
CA GLY A 71 1.22 -15.29 11.09
C GLY A 71 1.03 -14.73 9.69
N GLN A 72 0.10 -13.79 9.46
CA GLN A 72 0.14 -12.95 8.26
C GLN A 72 1.23 -11.88 8.38
N PRO A 73 1.91 -11.54 7.27
CA PRO A 73 2.64 -10.29 7.18
C PRO A 73 1.68 -9.12 7.48
N ASP A 74 2.14 -8.13 8.27
CA ASP A 74 1.35 -6.94 8.58
C ASP A 74 0.83 -6.33 7.26
N PRO A 75 -0.47 -6.02 7.13
CA PRO A 75 -0.97 -5.28 5.97
C PRO A 75 -0.10 -4.04 5.76
N ARG A 76 0.40 -3.92 4.54
CA ARG A 76 1.40 -2.94 4.10
C ARG A 76 1.27 -1.59 4.80
N HIS A 77 2.36 -1.18 5.43
CA HIS A 77 2.49 0.12 6.06
C HIS A 77 2.37 1.23 5.01
N LEU A 78 1.88 2.39 5.42
CA LEU A 78 1.86 3.58 4.58
C LEU A 78 3.30 3.95 4.17
N GLY A 79 3.65 3.70 2.90
CA GLY A 79 5.02 3.87 2.37
C GLY A 79 5.65 2.60 1.82
N ASP A 80 5.09 1.43 2.13
CA ASP A 80 5.45 0.19 1.44
C ASP A 80 5.06 0.30 -0.04
N LYS A 81 5.87 -0.28 -0.95
CA LYS A 81 5.57 -0.30 -2.39
C LYS A 81 4.09 -0.70 -2.55
N ALA A 82 3.30 0.19 -3.18
CA ALA A 82 1.86 0.07 -3.29
C ALA A 82 1.39 -1.26 -3.94
N PHE A 83 2.33 -2.06 -4.48
CA PHE A 83 2.11 -3.39 -5.04
C PHE A 83 3.35 -4.29 -4.84
N PRO A 84 3.19 -5.55 -4.42
CA PRO A 84 4.32 -6.48 -4.27
C PRO A 84 4.95 -6.79 -5.62
N ASP A 85 6.25 -7.09 -5.64
CA ASP A 85 6.96 -7.52 -6.86
C ASP A 85 6.44 -8.88 -7.40
N LEU A 86 5.62 -9.59 -6.60
CA LEU A 86 4.89 -10.83 -6.94
C LEU A 86 3.52 -10.60 -7.62
N ALA A 87 3.18 -9.36 -8.00
CA ALA A 87 1.94 -9.10 -8.72
C ALA A 87 1.92 -9.78 -10.10
N VAL A 88 0.72 -10.06 -10.63
CA VAL A 88 0.51 -10.64 -11.98
C VAL A 88 1.43 -9.96 -12.99
N GLU A 89 2.16 -10.74 -13.80
CA GLU A 89 3.24 -10.26 -14.67
C GLU A 89 2.81 -9.06 -15.54
N GLY A 90 1.59 -9.10 -16.10
CA GLY A 90 1.04 -8.01 -16.89
C GLY A 90 0.90 -6.68 -16.13
N LEU A 91 0.64 -6.72 -14.81
CA LEU A 91 0.56 -5.52 -13.97
C LEU A 91 1.95 -4.98 -13.62
N VAL A 92 2.91 -5.87 -13.30
CA VAL A 92 4.32 -5.49 -13.05
C VAL A 92 4.90 -4.79 -14.28
N ARG A 93 4.63 -5.34 -15.47
CA ARG A 93 5.10 -4.79 -16.74
C ARG A 93 4.51 -3.43 -17.08
N ARG A 94 3.19 -3.26 -16.91
CA ARG A 94 2.51 -1.95 -17.09
C ARG A 94 3.09 -0.87 -16.17
N ARG A 95 3.47 -1.23 -14.94
CA ARG A 95 4.13 -0.28 -14.01
C ARG A 95 5.54 0.07 -14.44
N LYS A 96 6.33 -0.92 -14.87
CA LYS A 96 7.68 -0.68 -15.38
C LYS A 96 7.64 0.32 -16.54
N LEU A 97 6.68 0.14 -17.46
CA LEU A 97 6.45 1.08 -18.56
C LEU A 97 6.04 2.48 -18.06
N ALA A 98 5.12 2.58 -17.10
CA ALA A 98 4.71 3.87 -16.54
C ALA A 98 5.89 4.62 -15.87
N ALA A 99 6.71 3.92 -15.09
CA ALA A 99 7.89 4.49 -14.44
C ALA A 99 8.93 4.97 -15.46
N LEU A 100 9.19 4.17 -16.50
CA LEU A 100 10.12 4.54 -17.58
C LEU A 100 9.62 5.75 -18.38
N ARG A 101 8.31 5.84 -18.65
CA ARG A 101 7.70 7.00 -19.32
C ARG A 101 7.81 8.28 -18.49
N VAL A 102 7.67 8.19 -17.17
CA VAL A 102 7.89 9.33 -16.27
C VAL A 102 9.35 9.77 -16.32
N ARG A 103 10.30 8.83 -16.17
CA ARG A 103 11.74 9.13 -16.29
C ARG A 103 12.12 9.72 -17.65
N LEU A 104 11.52 9.22 -18.73
CA LEU A 104 11.72 9.78 -20.07
C LEU A 104 11.27 11.24 -20.11
N SER A 105 10.12 11.55 -19.52
CA SER A 105 9.60 12.92 -19.46
C SER A 105 10.49 13.84 -18.61
N GLU A 106 11.09 13.32 -17.55
CA GLU A 106 12.02 14.07 -16.69
C GLU A 106 13.37 14.30 -17.38
N ALA A 107 13.95 13.27 -17.99
CA ALA A 107 15.18 13.36 -18.77
C ALA A 107 15.03 14.33 -19.96
N ALA A 108 13.87 14.32 -20.62
CA ALA A 108 13.57 15.27 -21.69
C ALA A 108 13.45 16.72 -21.18
N LYS A 109 12.88 16.93 -19.99
CA LYS A 109 12.80 18.26 -19.35
C LYS A 109 14.15 18.79 -18.90
N LEU A 110 15.04 17.89 -18.49
CA LEU A 110 16.41 18.21 -18.05
C LEU A 110 17.41 18.22 -19.21
N GLU A 111 16.94 18.10 -20.46
CA GLU A 111 17.75 18.11 -21.67
C GLU A 111 18.82 16.99 -21.71
N HIS A 112 18.61 15.90 -20.96
CA HIS A 112 19.44 14.71 -20.98
C HIS A 112 19.04 13.81 -22.17
N TYR A 113 19.30 14.30 -23.38
CA TYR A 113 18.82 13.67 -24.63
C TYR A 113 19.36 12.25 -24.85
N GLU A 114 20.60 11.98 -24.43
CA GLU A 114 21.19 10.64 -24.54
C GLU A 114 20.51 9.64 -23.60
N GLU A 115 20.17 10.07 -22.38
CA GLU A 115 19.42 9.26 -21.43
C GLU A 115 17.97 9.05 -21.89
N ALA A 116 17.34 10.10 -22.44
CA ALA A 116 16.02 10.00 -23.04
C ALA A 116 15.99 9.02 -24.23
N ALA A 117 17.04 8.96 -25.05
CA ALA A 117 17.15 7.99 -26.13
C ALA A 117 17.20 6.54 -25.60
N ARG A 118 18.07 6.28 -24.60
CA ARG A 118 18.12 4.96 -23.94
C ARG A 118 16.77 4.55 -23.34
N LEU A 119 16.09 5.47 -22.66
CA LEU A 119 14.79 5.23 -22.06
C LEU A 119 13.70 4.92 -23.11
N ARG A 120 13.78 5.51 -24.31
CA ARG A 120 12.88 5.19 -25.43
C ARG A 120 13.11 3.77 -25.94
N ASP A 121 14.36 3.36 -26.11
CA ASP A 121 14.71 2.00 -26.57
C ASP A 121 14.27 0.94 -25.54
N ASP A 122 14.46 1.22 -24.26
CA ASP A 122 14.01 0.35 -23.16
C ASP A 122 12.47 0.20 -23.12
N ILE A 123 11.73 1.29 -23.35
CA ILE A 123 10.27 1.27 -23.45
C ILE A 123 9.83 0.45 -24.65
N ALA A 124 10.42 0.69 -25.83
CA ALA A 124 10.08 -0.01 -27.06
C ALA A 124 10.32 -1.52 -26.95
N LYS A 125 11.43 -1.94 -26.33
CA LYS A 125 11.73 -3.35 -26.08
C LYS A 125 10.68 -4.02 -25.20
N ILE A 126 10.29 -3.37 -24.09
CA ILE A 126 9.28 -3.91 -23.17
C ILE A 126 7.89 -3.93 -23.83
N GLU A 127 7.56 -2.95 -24.68
CA GLU A 127 6.30 -2.93 -25.45
C GLU A 127 6.26 -4.01 -26.54
N GLN A 128 7.37 -4.25 -27.24
CA GLN A 128 7.45 -5.29 -28.26
C GLN A 128 7.24 -6.68 -27.67
N GLU A 129 7.80 -6.94 -26.49
CA GLU A 129 7.55 -8.18 -25.76
C GLU A 129 6.09 -8.30 -25.25
N VAL A 130 5.30 -7.22 -25.21
CA VAL A 130 3.84 -7.26 -24.88
C VAL A 130 3.02 -7.70 -26.08
N CYS A 131 3.41 -7.30 -27.30
CA CYS A 131 2.72 -7.70 -28.52
C CYS A 131 2.95 -9.17 -28.89
N THR A 132 4.03 -9.81 -28.43
CA THR A 132 4.34 -11.21 -28.79
C THR A 132 3.62 -12.27 -27.94
N HIS A 133 2.95 -11.90 -26.85
CA HIS A 133 2.21 -12.84 -26.00
C HIS A 133 0.68 -12.84 -26.25
N GLY A 134 0.25 -12.39 -27.43
CA GLY A 134 -1.15 -12.34 -27.85
C GLY A 134 -1.45 -13.12 -29.13
N ASN A 135 -0.97 -14.37 -29.23
CA ASN A 135 -1.44 -15.37 -30.20
C ASN A 135 -1.59 -16.73 -29.51
#